data_AF-A0A2V6NHT4-F1
#
_entry.id   AF-A0A2V6NHT4-F1
#
_cell.length_a   1.000
_cell.length_b   1.000
_cell.length_c   1.000
_cell.angle_alpha   90.00
_cell.angle_beta   90.00
_cell.angle_gamma   90.00
#
_symmetry.space_group_name_H-M   'P 1'
#
loop_
_entity.id
_entity.type
_entity.pdbx_description
1 polymer ?
#
loop_
_entity_poly.entity_id
_entity_poly.type
_entity_poly.pdbx_seq_one_letter_code
_entity_poly.pdbx_strand_id
1 'polypeptide(L)'
;MKDSVVRGRVLQLLYERRGEGFLPFGAAERAVPAPEGINNRDWLQALAQLAEYGLIDWKPIEDKSGMGLLGGFARMNEFGIHVLSSGAASPIRITFDESRRAVVGVPPEIKMPGEEVQTLKDAFEQIILAIEQTSISEGERKEARLLLLKLLQSKAAVGALGENAQSLITKYFASL
;
A
#
# COMPACT_ATOMS: atom_id res chain seq x y z
N MET A 1 23.19 -12.36 -10.45
CA MET A 1 21.92 -12.42 -9.67
C MET A 1 20.77 -12.41 -10.67
N LYS A 2 19.62 -13.04 -10.38
CA LYS A 2 18.47 -12.98 -11.32
C LYS A 2 17.85 -11.58 -11.31
N ASP A 3 17.42 -11.06 -12.46
CA ASP A 3 16.83 -9.72 -12.58
C ASP A 3 15.61 -9.53 -11.68
N SER A 4 14.81 -10.59 -11.49
CA SER A 4 13.65 -10.55 -10.58
C SER A 4 14.03 -10.31 -9.12
N VAL A 5 15.22 -10.76 -8.71
CA VAL A 5 15.76 -10.54 -7.35
C VAL A 5 16.26 -9.11 -7.21
N VAL A 6 16.91 -8.56 -8.25
CA VAL A 6 17.36 -7.16 -8.25
C VAL A 6 16.15 -6.21 -8.12
N ARG A 7 15.09 -6.45 -8.90
CA ARG A 7 13.83 -5.70 -8.78
C ARG A 7 13.20 -5.81 -7.40
N GLY A 8 13.19 -7.01 -6.81
CA GLY A 8 12.70 -7.21 -5.44
C GLY A 8 13.47 -6.40 -4.40
N ARG A 9 14.79 -6.35 -4.53
CA ARG A 9 15.66 -5.55 -3.65
C ARG A 9 15.46 -4.05 -3.80
N VAL A 10 15.27 -3.54 -5.03
CA VAL A 10 14.92 -2.13 -5.26
C VAL A 10 13.60 -1.78 -4.57
N LEU A 11 12.56 -2.58 -4.80
CA LEU A 11 11.23 -2.34 -4.22
C LEU A 11 11.25 -2.39 -2.69
N GLN A 12 11.95 -3.37 -2.11
CA GLN A 12 12.08 -3.47 -0.66
C GLN A 12 12.76 -2.23 -0.07
N LEU A 13 13.86 -1.77 -0.68
CA LEU A 13 14.57 -0.57 -0.23
C LEU A 13 13.68 0.69 -0.31
N LEU A 14 12.95 0.86 -1.41
CA LEU A 14 12.04 2.00 -1.58
C LEU A 14 10.83 1.92 -0.63
N TYR A 15 10.39 0.71 -0.27
CA TYR A 15 9.33 0.52 0.73
C TYR A 15 9.79 0.91 2.13
N GLU A 16 10.95 0.42 2.55
CA GLU A 16 11.54 0.69 3.87
C GLU A 16 11.78 2.19 4.07
N ARG A 17 12.17 2.90 3.01
CA ARG A 17 12.50 4.33 3.02
C ARG A 17 11.38 5.23 2.45
N ARG A 18 10.15 4.72 2.33
CA ARG A 18 9.03 5.43 1.70
C ARG A 18 8.67 6.79 2.32
N GLY A 19 9.01 7.00 3.60
CA GLY A 19 8.82 8.28 4.30
C GLY A 19 9.81 9.38 3.90
N GLU A 20 10.89 9.05 3.19
CA GLU A 20 11.97 9.98 2.84
C GLU A 20 11.73 10.69 1.49
N GLY A 21 10.66 10.33 0.77
CA GLY A 21 10.36 10.90 -0.55
C GLY A 21 11.21 10.29 -1.66
N PHE A 22 11.74 11.16 -2.55
CA PHE A 22 12.52 10.75 -3.72
C PHE A 22 13.97 10.45 -3.33
N LEU A 23 14.39 9.19 -3.47
CA LEU A 23 15.77 8.76 -3.22
C LEU A 23 16.62 8.90 -4.49
N PRO A 24 17.86 9.41 -4.38
CA PRO A 24 18.80 9.52 -5.50
C PRO A 24 19.44 8.16 -5.85
N PHE A 25 19.70 7.92 -7.13
CA PHE A 25 20.37 6.73 -7.67
C PHE A 25 21.36 7.07 -8.78
N GLY A 26 22.33 6.20 -9.01
CA GLY A 26 23.35 6.35 -10.06
C GLY A 26 24.28 7.53 -9.80
N ALA A 27 24.43 8.41 -10.77
CA ALA A 27 25.32 9.59 -10.72
C ALA A 27 24.75 10.77 -9.91
N ALA A 28 23.56 10.64 -9.31
CA ALA A 28 23.01 11.66 -8.43
C ALA A 28 23.87 11.84 -7.16
N GLU A 29 23.92 13.06 -6.62
CA GLU A 29 24.61 13.30 -5.36
C GLU A 29 23.98 12.46 -4.23
N ARG A 30 24.81 11.81 -3.41
CA ARG A 30 24.39 10.91 -2.32
C ARG A 30 23.52 9.74 -2.80
N ALA A 31 23.73 9.30 -4.05
CA ALA A 31 23.02 8.16 -4.61
C ALA A 31 23.09 6.93 -3.71
N VAL A 32 21.97 6.22 -3.62
CA VAL A 32 21.90 4.92 -2.95
C VAL A 32 22.77 3.93 -3.73
N PRO A 33 23.83 3.39 -3.11
CA PRO A 33 24.74 2.49 -3.81
C PRO A 33 24.04 1.16 -4.11
N ALA A 34 24.44 0.53 -5.22
CA ALA A 34 24.03 -0.84 -5.50
C ALA A 34 24.53 -1.77 -4.39
N PRO A 35 23.70 -2.69 -3.85
CA PRO A 35 24.14 -3.68 -2.88
C PRO A 35 25.24 -4.58 -3.44
N GLU A 36 26.05 -5.16 -2.54
CA GLU A 36 27.10 -6.11 -2.91
C GLU A 36 26.55 -7.25 -3.80
N GLY A 37 27.29 -7.56 -4.88
CA GLY A 37 26.91 -8.56 -5.87
C GLY A 37 25.90 -8.09 -6.93
N ILE A 38 25.54 -6.80 -6.95
CA ILE A 38 24.72 -6.16 -7.98
C ILE A 38 25.53 -5.03 -8.60
N ASN A 39 25.70 -5.03 -9.92
CA ASN A 39 26.37 -3.92 -10.60
C ASN A 39 25.41 -2.72 -10.76
N ASN A 40 25.96 -1.52 -10.92
CA ASN A 40 25.17 -0.29 -11.00
C ASN A 40 24.22 -0.25 -12.21
N ARG A 41 24.59 -0.91 -13.32
CA ARG A 41 23.74 -0.97 -14.52
C ARG A 41 22.47 -1.78 -14.25
N ASP A 42 22.60 -2.96 -13.66
CA ASP A 42 21.46 -3.83 -13.32
C ASP A 42 20.56 -3.15 -12.28
N TRP A 43 21.16 -2.40 -11.35
CA TRP A 43 20.45 -1.61 -10.35
C TRP A 43 19.57 -0.52 -10.99
N LEU A 44 20.13 0.28 -11.90
CA LEU A 44 19.41 1.32 -12.63
C LEU A 44 18.40 0.74 -13.63
N GLN A 45 18.72 -0.39 -14.26
CA GLN A 45 17.80 -1.09 -15.15
C GLN A 45 16.58 -1.63 -14.40
N ALA A 46 16.77 -2.16 -13.19
CA ALA A 46 15.66 -2.61 -12.35
C ALA A 46 14.73 -1.45 -11.97
N LEU A 47 15.27 -0.27 -11.65
CA LEU A 47 14.48 0.94 -11.41
C LEU A 47 13.65 1.32 -12.64
N ALA A 48 14.27 1.36 -13.82
CA ALA A 48 13.57 1.69 -15.06
C ALA A 48 12.43 0.72 -15.36
N GLN A 49 12.65 -0.59 -15.20
CA GLN A 49 11.61 -1.60 -15.39
C GLN A 49 10.48 -1.46 -14.37
N LEU A 50 10.80 -1.24 -13.10
CA LEU A 50 9.76 -1.05 -12.08
C LEU A 50 8.90 0.19 -12.37
N ALA A 51 9.51 1.25 -12.90
CA ALA A 51 8.80 2.45 -13.32
C ALA A 51 7.94 2.21 -14.57
N GLU A 52 8.46 1.49 -15.56
CA GLU A 52 7.74 1.09 -16.79
C GLU A 52 6.44 0.33 -16.45
N TYR A 53 6.50 -0.52 -15.42
CA TYR A 53 5.33 -1.25 -14.93
C TYR A 53 4.56 -0.52 -13.82
N GLY A 54 4.86 0.75 -13.57
CA GLY A 54 4.10 1.64 -12.68
C GLY A 54 4.23 1.33 -11.19
N LEU A 55 5.19 0.50 -10.77
CA LEU A 55 5.39 0.12 -9.37
C LEU A 55 6.11 1.21 -8.55
N ILE A 56 6.77 2.14 -9.22
CA ILE A 56 7.48 3.26 -8.60
C ILE A 56 7.33 4.51 -9.46
N ASP A 57 7.50 5.68 -8.84
CA ASP A 57 7.69 6.92 -9.59
C ASP A 57 9.19 7.10 -9.83
N TRP A 58 9.57 7.36 -11.10
CA TRP A 58 10.97 7.52 -11.50
C TRP A 58 11.20 8.81 -12.28
N LYS A 59 12.24 9.54 -11.90
CA LYS A 59 12.71 10.76 -12.56
C LYS A 59 14.14 10.52 -13.05
N PRO A 60 14.32 10.05 -14.29
CA PRO A 60 15.66 9.76 -14.82
C PRO A 60 16.49 11.02 -14.96
N ILE A 61 17.79 10.88 -14.73
CA ILE A 61 18.83 11.79 -15.20
C ILE A 61 19.48 11.09 -16.39
N GLU A 62 19.17 11.56 -17.58
CA GLU A 62 19.71 11.02 -18.82
C GLU A 62 21.06 11.65 -19.14
N ASP A 63 21.95 10.86 -19.75
CA ASP A 63 23.12 11.41 -20.41
C ASP A 63 22.67 12.16 -21.66
N LYS A 64 23.22 13.36 -21.88
CA LYS A 64 23.06 14.12 -23.13
C LYS A 64 23.53 13.32 -24.37
N SER A 65 24.33 12.28 -24.17
CA SER A 65 24.79 11.38 -25.23
C SER A 65 23.82 10.25 -25.59
N GLY A 66 22.69 10.07 -24.88
CA GLY A 66 21.68 9.03 -25.19
C GLY A 66 22.16 7.58 -25.00
N MET A 67 23.33 7.37 -24.39
CA MET A 67 23.95 6.04 -24.24
C MET A 67 23.55 5.29 -22.96
N GLY A 68 22.66 5.85 -22.13
CA GLY A 68 22.10 5.15 -20.97
C GLY A 68 21.60 6.05 -19.85
N LEU A 69 20.99 5.44 -18.84
CA LEU A 69 20.58 6.09 -17.59
C LEU A 69 21.82 6.41 -16.75
N LEU A 70 22.14 7.69 -16.52
CA LEU A 70 23.21 8.07 -15.60
C LEU A 70 22.79 7.83 -14.15
N GLY A 71 21.50 7.98 -13.88
CA GLY A 71 20.93 7.91 -12.55
C GLY A 71 19.53 8.50 -12.55
N GLY A 72 19.07 8.93 -11.39
CA GLY A 72 17.77 9.57 -11.25
C GLY A 72 17.25 9.50 -9.84
N PHE A 73 15.98 9.87 -9.68
CA PHE A 73 15.30 9.87 -8.40
C PHE A 73 14.10 8.95 -8.42
N ALA A 74 14.01 8.04 -7.46
CA ALA A 74 12.91 7.10 -7.36
C ALA A 74 12.18 7.22 -6.03
N ARG A 75 10.88 6.99 -6.03
CA ARG A 75 10.11 6.76 -4.80
C ARG A 75 9.10 5.64 -5.00
N MET A 76 8.72 5.01 -3.90
CA MET A 76 7.58 4.11 -3.89
C MET A 76 6.28 4.86 -4.17
N ASN A 77 5.39 4.30 -4.98
CA ASN A 77 4.04 4.81 -5.21
C ASN A 77 2.96 3.86 -4.63
N GLU A 78 1.70 4.28 -4.66
CA GLU A 78 0.59 3.52 -4.05
C GLU A 78 0.42 2.12 -4.66
N PHE A 79 0.61 1.99 -5.97
CA PHE A 79 0.51 0.70 -6.64
C PHE A 79 1.62 -0.26 -6.21
N GLY A 80 2.87 0.22 -6.13
CA GLY A 80 3.99 -0.55 -5.60
C GLY A 80 3.80 -0.96 -4.14
N ILE A 81 3.27 -0.06 -3.30
CA ILE A 81 2.90 -0.39 -1.91
C ILE A 81 1.89 -1.52 -1.88
N HIS A 82 0.83 -1.42 -2.69
CA HIS A 82 -0.22 -2.43 -2.75
C HIS A 82 0.32 -3.79 -3.20
N VAL A 83 1.15 -3.84 -4.26
CA VAL A 83 1.80 -5.09 -4.71
C VAL A 83 2.67 -5.72 -3.63
N LEU A 84 3.33 -4.92 -2.79
CA LEU A 84 4.11 -5.43 -1.66
C LEU A 84 3.27 -5.85 -0.45
N SER A 85 2.20 -5.12 -0.13
CA SER A 85 1.47 -5.27 1.13
C SER A 85 0.30 -6.23 1.06
N SER A 86 -0.42 -6.29 -0.06
CA SER A 86 -1.65 -7.10 -0.21
C SER A 86 -1.44 -8.40 -0.96
N GLY A 87 -0.21 -8.68 -1.40
CA GLY A 87 0.10 -9.86 -2.22
C GLY A 87 -0.55 -9.81 -3.60
N ALA A 88 -0.97 -8.63 -4.07
CA ALA A 88 -1.52 -8.45 -5.40
C ALA A 88 -0.51 -8.90 -6.47
N ALA A 89 -1.04 -9.46 -7.56
CA ALA A 89 -0.20 -9.96 -8.65
C ALA A 89 0.65 -8.82 -9.23
N SER A 90 1.97 -8.99 -9.17
CA SER A 90 2.88 -8.03 -9.82
C SER A 90 2.83 -8.19 -11.34
N PRO A 91 2.75 -7.08 -12.11
CA PRO A 91 2.77 -7.11 -13.57
C PRO A 91 4.12 -7.56 -14.16
N ILE A 92 5.18 -7.54 -13.36
CA ILE A 92 6.50 -8.04 -13.71
C ILE A 92 6.99 -9.06 -12.65
N ARG A 93 7.74 -10.08 -13.08
CA ARG A 93 8.32 -11.07 -12.15
C ARG A 93 9.25 -10.39 -11.15
N ILE A 94 8.93 -10.53 -9.87
CA ILE A 94 9.73 -10.07 -8.74
C ILE A 94 9.98 -11.27 -7.83
N THR A 95 11.19 -11.38 -7.29
CA THR A 95 11.56 -12.40 -6.32
C THR A 95 12.12 -11.70 -5.09
N PHE A 96 11.50 -11.92 -3.94
CA PHE A 96 12.01 -11.43 -2.67
C PHE A 96 12.96 -12.47 -2.06
N ASP A 97 14.06 -12.01 -1.47
CA ASP A 97 15.02 -12.86 -0.79
C ASP A 97 14.39 -13.34 0.52
N GLU A 98 13.97 -14.61 0.59
CA GLU A 98 13.26 -15.18 1.74
C GLU A 98 14.08 -15.08 3.04
N SER A 99 15.41 -15.13 2.91
CA SER A 99 16.40 -14.98 4.00
C SER A 99 16.42 -13.58 4.62
N ARG A 100 15.89 -12.57 3.92
CA ARG A 100 15.83 -11.16 4.36
C ARG A 100 14.42 -10.65 4.59
N ARG A 101 13.45 -11.55 4.81
CA ARG A 101 12.21 -11.22 5.55
C ARG A 101 12.52 -10.93 7.02
N ALA A 102 13.49 -10.08 7.30
CA ALA A 102 13.56 -9.41 8.58
C ALA A 102 12.58 -8.24 8.51
N VAL A 103 11.35 -8.47 8.98
CA VAL A 103 10.41 -7.40 9.33
C VAL A 103 10.10 -6.41 8.18
N VAL A 104 9.97 -6.89 6.94
CA VAL A 104 9.08 -6.20 6.00
C VAL A 104 7.69 -6.63 6.42
N GLY A 105 7.12 -5.85 7.32
CA GLY A 105 5.71 -5.94 7.58
C GLY A 105 5.00 -5.89 6.23
N VAL A 106 4.45 -7.03 5.80
CA VAL A 106 2.99 -7.08 5.62
C VAL A 106 2.49 -6.13 6.71
N PRO A 107 1.93 -4.93 6.40
CA PRO A 107 1.11 -4.29 7.43
C PRO A 107 0.22 -5.44 7.82
N PRO A 108 0.31 -5.95 9.07
CA PRO A 108 -0.35 -7.18 9.42
C PRO A 108 -1.70 -7.00 8.77
N GLU A 109 -2.09 -7.92 7.87
CA GLU A 109 -3.52 -8.07 7.59
C GLU A 109 -4.07 -7.93 8.99
N ILE A 110 -4.79 -6.83 9.26
CA ILE A 110 -5.05 -6.42 10.62
C ILE A 110 -6.03 -7.49 11.08
N LYS A 111 -5.47 -8.63 11.45
CA LYS A 111 -5.96 -9.60 12.39
C LYS A 111 -5.74 -8.84 13.67
N MET A 112 -6.54 -7.77 13.81
CA MET A 112 -7.04 -7.35 15.09
C MET A 112 -7.37 -8.68 15.76
N PRO A 113 -6.69 -9.04 16.86
CA PRO A 113 -7.14 -10.15 17.68
C PRO A 113 -8.67 -10.03 17.86
N GLY A 114 -9.39 -11.15 17.97
CA GLY A 114 -10.86 -11.13 17.96
C GLY A 114 -11.48 -10.11 18.93
N GLU A 115 -10.80 -9.81 20.03
CA GLU A 115 -11.16 -8.76 20.99
C GLU A 115 -11.13 -7.33 20.40
N GLU A 116 -10.16 -7.00 19.56
CA GLU A 116 -10.07 -5.68 18.91
C GLU A 116 -11.08 -5.53 17.76
N VAL A 117 -11.34 -6.60 16.98
CA VAL A 117 -12.40 -6.60 15.95
C VAL A 117 -13.77 -6.39 16.60
N GLN A 118 -13.99 -7.05 17.75
CA GLN A 118 -15.22 -6.88 18.52
C GLN A 118 -15.33 -5.47 19.10
N THR A 119 -14.24 -4.92 19.64
CA THR A 119 -14.19 -3.52 20.12
C THR A 119 -14.52 -2.54 19.00
N LEU A 120 -14.01 -2.78 17.79
CA LEU A 120 -14.31 -1.95 16.62
C LEU A 120 -15.77 -2.07 16.19
N LYS A 121 -16.34 -3.28 16.20
CA LYS A 121 -17.78 -3.47 15.99
C LYS A 121 -18.61 -2.69 17.01
N ASP A 122 -18.26 -2.78 18.29
CA ASP A 122 -18.96 -2.09 19.37
C ASP A 122 -18.87 -0.56 19.19
N ALA A 123 -17.72 -0.04 18.75
CA ALA A 123 -17.56 1.38 18.44
C ALA A 123 -18.46 1.82 17.27
N PHE A 124 -18.54 1.02 16.20
CA PHE A 124 -19.47 1.28 15.09
C PHE A 124 -20.92 1.26 15.55
N GLU A 125 -21.27 0.32 16.42
CA GLU A 125 -22.61 0.20 17.00
C GLU A 125 -22.95 1.44 17.85
N GLN A 126 -22.01 1.94 18.65
CA GLN A 126 -22.20 3.19 19.41
C GLN A 126 -22.38 4.41 18.50
N ILE A 127 -21.62 4.52 17.40
CA ILE A 127 -21.78 5.61 16.43
C ILE A 127 -23.18 5.59 15.82
N ILE A 128 -23.67 4.42 15.42
CA ILE A 128 -25.02 4.25 14.87
C ILE A 128 -26.06 4.71 15.90
N LEU A 129 -25.98 4.24 17.14
CA LEU A 129 -26.92 4.63 18.20
C LEU A 129 -26.84 6.12 18.54
N ALA A 130 -25.64 6.71 18.54
CA ALA A 130 -25.46 8.13 18.78
C ALA A 130 -26.16 8.98 17.70
N ILE A 131 -26.05 8.58 16.43
CA ILE A 131 -26.75 9.26 15.31
C ILE A 131 -28.27 9.18 15.47
N GLU A 132 -28.79 8.02 15.89
CA GLU A 132 -30.23 7.87 16.15
C GLU A 132 -30.72 8.78 17.29
N GLN A 133 -29.89 8.97 18.31
CA GLN A 133 -30.21 9.78 19.49
C GLN A 133 -29.92 11.27 19.31
N THR A 134 -29.26 11.67 18.23
CA THR A 134 -28.92 13.08 17.99
C THR A 134 -30.15 13.86 17.53
N SER A 135 -30.28 15.08 18.05
CA SER A 135 -31.32 16.05 17.68
C SER A 135 -31.08 16.69 16.31
N ILE A 136 -31.05 15.89 15.25
CA ILE A 136 -30.98 16.31 13.84
C ILE A 136 -32.29 16.08 13.11
N SER A 137 -32.46 16.68 11.92
CA SER A 137 -33.63 16.45 11.07
C SER A 137 -33.69 15.00 10.56
N GLU A 138 -34.89 14.54 10.20
CA GLU A 138 -35.07 13.19 9.65
C GLU A 138 -34.30 12.97 8.34
N GLY A 139 -34.23 14.00 7.50
CA GLY A 139 -33.45 14.00 6.26
C GLY A 139 -31.96 13.80 6.51
N GLU A 140 -31.37 14.57 7.42
CA GLU A 140 -29.96 14.46 7.81
C GLU A 140 -29.66 13.09 8.45
N ARG A 141 -30.58 12.57 9.28
CA ARG A 141 -30.46 11.24 9.87
C ARG A 141 -30.43 10.16 8.78
N LYS A 142 -31.34 10.23 7.81
CA LYS A 142 -31.40 9.29 6.69
C LYS A 142 -30.13 9.34 5.84
N GLU A 143 -29.60 10.53 5.58
CA GLU A 143 -28.36 10.71 4.83
C GLU A 143 -27.14 10.13 5.58
N ALA A 144 -27.02 10.41 6.88
CA ALA A 144 -25.98 9.83 7.73
C ALA A 144 -26.04 8.30 7.74
N ARG A 145 -27.25 7.72 7.82
CA ARG A 145 -27.46 6.27 7.71
C ARG A 145 -27.02 5.72 6.34
N LEU A 146 -27.33 6.40 5.24
CA LEU A 146 -26.91 5.97 3.91
C LEU A 146 -25.38 6.01 3.73
N LEU A 147 -24.71 7.02 4.29
CA LEU A 147 -23.24 7.11 4.27
C LEU A 147 -22.59 5.98 5.07
N LEU A 148 -23.12 5.68 6.25
CA LEU A 148 -22.66 4.55 7.06
C LEU A 148 -22.90 3.21 6.36
N LEU A 149 -24.06 3.02 5.72
CA LEU A 149 -24.33 1.82 4.93
C LEU A 149 -23.32 1.66 3.79
N LYS A 150 -23.05 2.73 3.03
CA LYS A 150 -22.04 2.73 1.95
C LYS A 150 -20.64 2.40 2.48
N LEU A 151 -20.27 2.95 3.63
CA LEU A 151 -19.00 2.64 4.28
C LEU A 151 -18.92 1.15 4.63
N LEU A 152 -19.93 0.59 5.29
CA LEU A 152 -19.98 -0.83 5.69
C LEU A 152 -19.99 -1.80 4.49
N GLN A 153 -20.58 -1.39 3.36
CA GLN A 153 -20.58 -2.17 2.10
C GLN A 153 -19.26 -2.08 1.32
N SER A 154 -18.35 -1.19 1.70
CA SER A 154 -17.09 -1.02 0.98
C SER A 154 -16.15 -2.20 1.20
N LYS A 155 -15.29 -2.46 0.20
CA LYS A 155 -14.23 -3.49 0.30
C LYS A 155 -13.29 -3.24 1.50
N ALA A 156 -13.07 -1.97 1.85
CA ALA A 156 -12.25 -1.59 2.99
C ALA A 156 -12.90 -2.02 4.32
N ALA A 157 -14.20 -1.78 4.50
CA ALA A 157 -14.92 -2.20 5.69
C ALA A 157 -15.01 -3.72 5.81
N VAL A 158 -15.24 -4.44 4.71
CA VAL A 158 -15.21 -5.91 4.70
C VAL A 158 -13.83 -6.45 5.10
N GLY A 159 -12.75 -5.82 4.62
CA GLY A 159 -11.39 -6.19 5.02
C GLY A 159 -11.06 -5.90 6.49
N ALA A 160 -11.64 -4.83 7.07
CA ALA A 160 -11.36 -4.41 8.45
C ALA A 160 -12.26 -5.08 9.50
N LEU A 161 -13.54 -5.32 9.19
CA LEU A 161 -14.54 -5.85 10.11
C LEU A 161 -14.89 -7.33 9.86
N GLY A 162 -14.50 -7.89 8.71
CA GLY A 162 -14.90 -9.23 8.32
C GLY A 162 -16.42 -9.41 8.33
N GLU A 163 -16.90 -10.51 8.90
CA GLU A 163 -18.32 -10.85 9.01
C GLU A 163 -19.12 -9.83 9.86
N ASN A 164 -18.46 -9.05 10.72
CA ASN A 164 -19.12 -8.06 11.55
C ASN A 164 -19.69 -6.89 10.75
N ALA A 165 -19.11 -6.55 9.59
CA ALA A 165 -19.70 -5.55 8.69
C ALA A 165 -21.10 -5.97 8.25
N GLN A 166 -21.25 -7.23 7.83
CA GLN A 166 -22.54 -7.78 7.40
C GLN A 166 -23.52 -7.87 8.58
N SER A 167 -23.05 -8.28 9.76
CA SER A 167 -23.86 -8.32 10.98
C SER A 167 -24.46 -6.95 11.33
N LEU A 168 -23.66 -5.87 11.26
CA LEU A 168 -24.11 -4.51 11.50
C LEU A 168 -25.14 -4.05 10.45
N ILE A 169 -24.89 -4.35 9.17
CA ILE A 169 -25.83 -4.04 8.07
C ILE A 169 -27.19 -4.70 8.34
N THR A 170 -27.20 -6.01 8.64
CA THR A 170 -28.43 -6.75 8.89
C THR A 170 -29.17 -6.25 10.14
N LYS A 171 -28.44 -5.90 11.21
CA LYS A 171 -29.05 -5.44 12.46
C LYS A 171 -29.67 -4.05 12.36
N TYR A 172 -28.98 -3.11 11.70
CA TYR A 172 -29.34 -1.69 11.76
C TYR A 172 -29.90 -1.11 10.47
N PHE A 173 -29.66 -1.76 9.32
CA PHE A 173 -29.97 -1.19 8.01
C PHE A 173 -30.93 -2.06 7.17
N ALA A 174 -31.50 -3.14 7.72
CA ALA A 174 -32.42 -4.01 7.00
C ALA A 174 -33.72 -3.34 6.53
N SER A 175 -34.09 -2.20 7.13
CA SER A 175 -35.34 -1.47 6.86
C SER A 175 -35.14 -0.13 6.15
N LEU A 176 -33.94 0.13 5.62
CA LEU A 176 -33.63 1.31 4.80
C LEU A 176 -33.95 1.06 3.33
#